data_AF-A0A061QII4-F1
#
_entry.id   AF-A0A061QII4-F1
#
_cell.length_a   1.000
_cell.length_b   1.000
_cell.length_c   1.000
_cell.angle_alpha   90.00
_cell.angle_beta   90.00
_cell.angle_gamma   90.00
#
_symmetry.space_group_name_H-M   'P 1'
#
loop_
_entity.id
_entity.type
_entity.pdbx_description
1 polymer ?
#
loop_
_entity_poly.entity_id
_entity_poly.type
_entity_poly.pdbx_seq_one_letter_code
_entity_poly.pdbx_strand_id
1 'polypeptide(L)'
;MLLDFSGSDAISDVKADDLPEGSVRTLLSLWESRRAGRLMPERKDFNPSEMVGLLPDLCLMDIEAGSGRFRVRLFGTRLAAMSGLDLTGHYIDEVKGGRGVIERCNVLIRCKAPIYRRNIPLKWSPRKYRSYDVLALPLSSNGVDVTMILFLLEFT
;
A
#
# COMPACT_ATOMS: atom_id res chain seq x y z
N MET A 1 0.82 -24.46 17.08
CA MET A 1 1.43 -24.56 15.73
C MET A 1 1.86 -23.15 15.35
N LEU A 2 3.12 -22.84 15.63
CA LEU A 2 3.73 -21.53 15.40
C LEU A 2 3.92 -21.38 13.89
N LEU A 3 3.18 -20.45 13.27
CA LEU A 3 3.44 -20.09 11.89
C LEU A 3 4.64 -19.17 11.87
N ASP A 4 5.70 -19.67 11.27
CA ASP A 4 6.93 -18.98 10.96
C ASP A 4 6.63 -17.64 10.23
N PHE A 5 7.09 -16.54 10.82
CA PHE A 5 7.05 -15.18 10.25
C PHE A 5 8.34 -14.85 9.49
N SER A 6 9.14 -15.84 9.10
CA SER A 6 10.30 -15.67 8.23
C SER A 6 9.88 -15.54 6.75
N GLY A 7 9.28 -14.39 6.43
CA GLY A 7 9.20 -13.87 5.06
C GLY A 7 10.08 -12.64 4.96
N SER A 8 11.40 -12.89 4.98
CA SER A 8 12.51 -11.96 5.19
C SER A 8 12.88 -11.05 4.01
N ASP A 9 12.00 -10.82 3.03
CA ASP A 9 12.32 -9.91 1.92
C ASP A 9 11.40 -8.69 1.96
N ALA A 10 11.58 -7.86 3.00
CA ALA A 10 11.26 -6.45 2.84
C ALA A 10 12.45 -5.82 2.09
N ILE A 11 12.31 -5.59 0.79
CA ILE A 11 13.27 -4.75 0.09
C ILE A 11 12.95 -3.32 0.55
N SER A 12 13.74 -2.79 1.47
CA SER A 12 13.68 -1.41 1.94
C SER A 12 14.73 -0.57 1.20
N ASP A 13 14.69 -0.59 -0.13
CA ASP A 13 15.39 0.31 -1.07
C ASP A 13 14.98 -0.06 -2.50
N VAL A 14 13.66 -0.22 -2.73
CA VAL A 14 13.17 -0.61 -4.06
C VAL A 14 13.36 0.59 -4.98
N LYS A 15 14.16 0.42 -6.03
CA LYS A 15 14.23 1.38 -7.14
C LYS A 15 13.30 0.94 -8.26
N ALA A 16 12.73 1.90 -8.98
CA ALA A 16 11.84 1.58 -10.09
C ALA A 16 12.50 0.68 -11.16
N ASP A 17 13.79 0.88 -11.42
CA ASP A 17 14.52 0.10 -12.42
C ASP A 17 14.71 -1.38 -12.06
N ASP A 18 14.62 -1.73 -10.78
CA ASP A 18 14.73 -3.10 -10.27
C ASP A 18 13.38 -3.86 -10.32
N LEU A 19 12.28 -3.17 -10.67
CA LEU A 19 10.94 -3.73 -10.72
C LEU A 19 10.56 -4.20 -12.12
N PRO A 20 9.68 -5.20 -12.28
CA PRO A 20 9.15 -5.54 -13.60
C PRO A 20 8.47 -4.33 -14.26
N GLU A 21 8.50 -4.26 -15.60
CA GLU A 21 7.69 -3.30 -16.33
C GLU A 21 6.19 -3.48 -15.99
N GLY A 22 5.46 -2.37 -15.91
CA GLY A 22 4.04 -2.37 -15.57
C GLY A 22 3.69 -1.42 -14.42
N SER A 23 2.52 -1.64 -13.84
CA SER A 23 1.87 -0.72 -12.90
C SER A 23 2.74 -0.40 -11.68
N VAL A 24 3.45 -1.40 -11.15
CA VAL A 24 4.32 -1.25 -9.96
C VAL A 24 5.48 -0.29 -10.25
N ARG A 25 6.21 -0.50 -11.35
CA ARG A 25 7.29 0.39 -11.79
C ARG A 25 6.75 1.78 -12.10
N THR A 26 5.65 1.88 -12.85
CA THR A 26 5.02 3.16 -13.19
C THR A 26 4.65 3.98 -11.95
N LEU A 27 4.02 3.36 -10.96
CA LEU A 27 3.63 4.06 -9.74
C LEU A 27 4.83 4.49 -8.90
N LEU A 28 5.85 3.63 -8.77
CA LEU A 28 7.06 3.97 -8.02
C LEU A 28 7.81 5.15 -8.68
N SER A 29 8.00 5.13 -10.01
CA SER A 29 8.61 6.24 -10.73
C SER A 29 7.83 7.55 -10.57
N LEU A 30 6.49 7.48 -10.60
CA LEU A 30 5.66 8.65 -10.33
C LEU A 30 5.88 9.17 -8.91
N TRP A 31 5.87 8.29 -7.90
CA TRP A 31 6.13 8.66 -6.51
C TRP A 31 7.50 9.30 -6.30
N GLU A 32 8.55 8.74 -6.90
CA GLU A 32 9.90 9.30 -6.88
C GLU A 32 9.95 10.70 -7.52
N SER A 33 9.27 10.89 -8.65
CA SER A 33 9.19 12.21 -9.29
C SER A 33 8.50 13.24 -8.39
N ARG A 34 7.45 12.82 -7.63
CA ARG A 34 6.66 13.72 -6.78
C ARG A 34 7.33 14.07 -5.47
N ARG A 35 8.14 13.17 -4.90
CA ARG A 35 8.89 13.52 -3.69
C ARG A 35 9.89 14.64 -4.00
N ALA A 36 10.40 14.72 -5.24
CA ALA A 36 11.23 15.82 -5.73
C ALA A 36 12.38 16.19 -4.76
N GLY A 37 13.09 15.17 -4.27
CA GLY A 37 14.17 15.31 -3.29
C GLY A 37 13.74 15.31 -1.82
N ARG A 38 12.44 15.47 -1.51
CA ARG A 38 11.91 15.25 -0.15
C ARG A 38 11.92 13.78 0.23
N LEU A 39 11.74 13.50 1.51
CA LEU A 39 11.63 12.14 2.03
C LEU A 39 10.41 11.42 1.43
N MET A 40 9.28 12.12 1.34
CA MET A 40 8.01 11.60 0.84
C MET A 40 7.24 12.73 0.14
N PRO A 41 6.42 12.42 -0.87
CA PRO A 41 5.47 13.37 -1.43
C PRO A 41 4.23 13.52 -0.54
N GLU A 42 3.50 14.60 -0.78
CA GLU A 42 2.16 14.81 -0.25
C GLU A 42 1.11 14.19 -1.17
N ARG A 43 -0.07 13.84 -0.63
CA ARG A 43 -1.18 13.38 -1.47
C ARG A 43 -1.55 14.40 -2.56
N LYS A 44 -1.49 15.71 -2.26
CA LYS A 44 -1.86 16.77 -3.21
C LYS A 44 -0.94 16.86 -4.43
N ASP A 45 0.25 16.24 -4.37
CA ASP A 45 1.21 16.24 -5.48
C ASP A 45 0.80 15.27 -6.61
N PHE A 46 -0.19 14.42 -6.35
CA PHE A 46 -0.70 13.44 -7.32
C PHE A 46 -2.02 13.92 -7.93
N ASN A 47 -2.00 14.21 -9.23
CA ASN A 47 -3.23 14.45 -9.98
C ASN A 47 -3.87 13.09 -10.32
N PRO A 48 -5.15 12.85 -9.97
CA PRO A 48 -5.86 11.62 -10.34
C PRO A 48 -5.80 11.30 -11.85
N SER A 49 -5.74 12.31 -12.73
CA SER A 49 -5.65 12.09 -14.18
C SER A 49 -4.39 11.34 -14.61
N GLU A 50 -3.31 11.43 -13.84
CA GLU A 50 -2.04 10.74 -14.11
C GLU A 50 -2.06 9.28 -13.66
N MET A 51 -3.03 8.93 -12.81
CA MET A 51 -3.15 7.60 -12.21
C MET A 51 -4.37 6.83 -12.74
N VAL A 52 -5.08 7.34 -13.76
CA VAL A 52 -6.36 6.76 -14.22
C VAL A 52 -6.28 5.26 -14.48
N GLY A 53 -5.22 4.80 -15.14
CA GLY A 53 -5.01 3.37 -15.40
C GLY A 53 -4.70 2.53 -14.15
N LEU A 54 -4.24 3.16 -13.07
CA LEU A 54 -3.87 2.52 -11.80
C LEU A 54 -5.02 2.55 -10.79
N LEU A 55 -5.90 3.56 -10.83
CA LEU A 55 -6.98 3.78 -9.85
C LEU A 55 -7.79 2.52 -9.49
N PRO A 56 -8.16 1.62 -10.42
CA PRO A 56 -8.90 0.40 -10.08
C PRO A 56 -8.16 -0.54 -9.12
N ASP A 57 -6.82 -0.44 -9.06
CA ASP A 57 -5.91 -1.32 -8.34
C ASP A 57 -5.26 -0.62 -7.12
N LEU A 58 -5.65 0.64 -6.84
CA LEU A 58 -5.11 1.41 -5.71
C LEU A 58 -5.94 1.25 -4.44
N CYS A 59 -5.26 1.33 -3.30
CA CYS A 59 -5.86 1.58 -2.00
C CYS A 59 -5.14 2.76 -1.34
N LEU A 60 -5.87 3.72 -0.78
CA LEU A 60 -5.28 4.82 -0.02
C LEU A 60 -5.77 4.73 1.43
N MET A 61 -4.84 4.71 2.37
CA MET A 61 -5.15 4.70 3.80
C MET A 61 -4.69 5.99 4.47
N ASP A 62 -5.59 6.58 5.25
CA ASP A 62 -5.27 7.65 6.19
C ASP A 62 -4.78 7.02 7.52
N ILE A 63 -3.77 7.64 8.13
CA ILE A 63 -3.36 7.35 9.51
C ILE A 63 -3.98 8.44 10.39
N GLU A 64 -4.95 8.06 11.21
CA GLU A 64 -5.71 8.99 12.02
C GLU A 64 -4.84 9.58 13.14
N ALA A 65 -4.76 10.90 13.21
CA ALA A 65 -3.96 11.59 14.21
C ALA A 65 -4.46 11.28 15.63
N GLY A 66 -3.53 11.09 16.57
CA GLY A 66 -3.83 10.75 17.96
C GLY A 66 -4.07 9.26 18.21
N SER A 67 -4.91 8.60 17.40
CA SER A 67 -5.22 7.17 17.56
C SER A 67 -4.21 6.26 16.85
N GLY A 68 -3.60 6.72 15.75
CA GLY A 68 -2.74 5.92 14.88
C GLY A 68 -3.48 4.82 14.12
N ARG A 69 -4.82 4.83 14.14
CA ARG A 69 -5.64 3.84 13.42
C ARG A 69 -5.58 4.10 11.92
N PHE A 70 -5.62 3.01 11.15
CA PHE A 70 -5.59 3.05 9.69
C PHE A 70 -7.02 3.01 9.16
N ARG A 71 -7.43 4.07 8.46
CA ARG A 71 -8.75 4.15 7.82
C ARG A 71 -8.60 4.14 6.30
N VAL A 72 -9.33 3.27 5.62
CA VAL A 72 -9.31 3.21 4.15
C VAL A 72 -10.10 4.39 3.60
N ARG A 73 -9.42 5.25 2.86
CA ARG A 73 -9.99 6.43 2.19
C ARG A 73 -10.50 6.11 0.79
N LEU A 74 -9.78 5.27 0.07
CA LEU A 74 -10.10 4.83 -1.29
C LEU A 74 -9.77 3.35 -1.42
N PHE A 75 -10.68 2.61 -2.03
CA PHE A 75 -10.46 1.22 -2.41
C PHE A 75 -10.85 1.03 -3.88
N GLY A 76 -9.89 0.66 -4.71
CA GLY A 76 -10.05 0.56 -6.15
C GLY A 76 -11.10 -0.47 -6.56
N THR A 77 -11.77 -0.21 -7.69
CA THR A 77 -12.88 -1.05 -8.16
C THR A 77 -12.46 -2.47 -8.53
N ARG A 78 -11.25 -2.67 -9.07
CA ARG A 78 -10.72 -4.01 -9.34
C ARG A 78 -10.35 -4.70 -8.03
N LEU A 79 -9.83 -3.99 -7.04
CA LEU A 79 -9.61 -4.54 -5.70
C LEU A 79 -10.92 -5.04 -5.10
N ALA A 80 -11.99 -4.26 -5.22
CA ALA A 80 -13.31 -4.65 -4.73
C ALA A 80 -13.84 -5.89 -5.45
N ALA A 81 -13.79 -5.90 -6.79
CA ALA A 81 -14.24 -7.02 -7.60
C ALA A 81 -13.45 -8.31 -7.33
N MET A 82 -12.13 -8.21 -7.16
CA MET A 82 -11.23 -9.35 -6.99
C MET A 82 -11.23 -9.91 -5.58
N SER A 83 -11.37 -9.05 -4.56
CA SER A 83 -11.45 -9.48 -3.16
C SER A 83 -12.87 -9.78 -2.69
N GLY A 84 -13.91 -9.29 -3.38
CA GLY A 84 -15.29 -9.40 -2.95
C GLY A 84 -15.63 -8.52 -1.73
N LEU A 85 -14.82 -7.48 -1.46
CA LEU A 85 -15.01 -6.53 -0.36
C LEU A 85 -14.81 -5.11 -0.87
N ASP A 86 -15.65 -4.17 -0.44
CA ASP A 86 -15.31 -2.75 -0.50
C ASP A 86 -14.90 -2.32 0.90
N LEU A 87 -13.63 -1.96 1.07
CA LEU A 87 -13.09 -1.55 2.37
C LEU A 87 -13.18 -0.03 2.59
N THR A 88 -13.73 0.74 1.66
CA THR A 88 -13.84 2.19 1.78
C THR A 88 -14.56 2.60 3.07
N GLY A 89 -13.92 3.44 3.88
CA GLY A 89 -14.44 3.92 5.15
C GLY A 89 -14.19 2.99 6.36
N HIS A 90 -13.71 1.77 6.15
CA HIS A 90 -13.42 0.83 7.23
C HIS A 90 -12.05 1.08 7.89
N TYR A 91 -11.96 0.75 9.18
CA TYR A 91 -10.69 0.67 9.88
C TYR A 91 -10.06 -0.71 9.75
N ILE A 92 -8.75 -0.78 9.51
CA ILE A 92 -8.06 -2.05 9.24
C ILE A 92 -8.05 -2.99 10.45
N ASP A 93 -8.06 -2.47 11.67
CA ASP A 93 -8.14 -3.28 12.90
C ASP A 93 -9.48 -4.00 13.06
N GLU A 94 -10.52 -3.57 12.34
CA GLU A 94 -11.84 -4.21 12.28
C GLU A 94 -11.94 -5.26 11.16
N VAL A 95 -10.96 -5.29 10.24
CA VAL A 95 -10.94 -6.21 9.09
C VAL A 95 -10.26 -7.53 9.48
N LYS A 96 -10.87 -8.66 9.08
CA LYS A 96 -10.26 -9.99 9.25
C LYS A 96 -8.88 -10.03 8.58
N GLY A 97 -7.85 -10.41 9.33
CA GLY A 97 -6.47 -10.44 8.84
C GLY A 97 -5.78 -9.07 8.81
N GLY A 98 -6.45 -8.00 9.25
CA GLY A 98 -5.92 -6.64 9.28
C GLY A 98 -4.70 -6.45 10.16
N ARG A 99 -4.55 -7.25 11.23
CA ARG A 99 -3.34 -7.23 12.09
C ARG A 99 -2.04 -7.36 11.29
N GLY A 100 -1.97 -8.29 10.33
CA GLY A 100 -0.78 -8.45 9.50
C GLY A 100 -0.56 -7.29 8.53
N VAL A 101 -1.63 -6.60 8.11
CA VAL A 101 -1.53 -5.37 7.31
C VAL A 101 -0.95 -4.25 8.16
N ILE A 102 -1.46 -4.07 9.40
CA ILE A 102 -0.99 -3.07 10.36
C ILE A 102 0.49 -3.27 10.68
N GLU A 103 0.93 -4.51 10.94
CA GLU A 103 2.34 -4.81 11.21
C GLU A 103 3.25 -4.38 10.05
N ARG A 104 2.84 -4.61 8.80
CA ARG A 104 3.59 -4.14 7.61
C ARG A 104 3.55 -2.63 7.45
N CYS A 105 2.41 -1.99 7.72
CA CYS A 105 2.31 -0.53 7.68
C CYS A 105 3.25 0.12 8.71
N ASN A 106 3.35 -0.47 9.91
CA ASN A 106 4.26 0.01 10.95
C ASN A 106 5.74 -0.11 10.56
N VAL A 107 6.13 -1.13 9.76
CA VAL A 107 7.49 -1.20 9.18
C VAL A 107 7.71 -0.01 8.23
N LEU A 108 6.78 0.23 7.30
CA LEU A 108 6.85 1.35 6.36
C LEU A 108 6.91 2.71 7.07
N ILE A 109 6.13 2.91 8.14
CA ILE A 109 6.14 4.14 8.94
C ILE A 109 7.51 4.38 9.58
N ARG A 110 8.14 3.33 10.12
CA ARG A 110 9.49 3.43 10.71
C ARG A 110 10.55 3.73 9.68
N CYS A 111 10.49 3.06 8.52
CA CYS A 111 11.49 3.20 7.46
C CYS A 111 11.30 4.45 6.61
N LYS A 112 10.08 4.99 6.52
CA LYS A 112 9.70 6.12 5.64
C LYS A 112 10.12 5.89 4.18
N ALA A 113 10.06 4.63 3.74
CA ALA A 113 10.51 4.19 2.43
C ALA A 113 9.48 3.28 1.75
N PRO A 114 9.45 3.24 0.41
CA PRO A 114 8.68 2.26 -0.37
C PRO A 114 8.95 0.83 0.08
N ILE A 115 7.91 0.00 0.12
CA ILE A 115 8.01 -1.44 0.34
C ILE A 115 7.28 -2.17 -0.77
N TYR A 116 7.98 -3.06 -1.48
CA TYR A 116 7.39 -3.98 -2.43
C TYR A 116 7.47 -5.41 -1.92
N ARG A 117 6.38 -6.16 -2.02
CA ARG A 117 6.33 -7.58 -1.68
C ARG A 117 5.51 -8.35 -2.69
N ARG A 118 5.88 -9.61 -2.90
CA ARG A 118 5.25 -10.49 -3.89
C ARG A 118 4.66 -11.73 -3.25
N ASN A 119 3.71 -12.35 -3.95
CA ASN A 119 3.09 -13.62 -3.62
C ASN A 119 2.49 -13.65 -2.20
N ILE A 120 1.91 -12.54 -1.75
CA ILE A 120 1.31 -12.45 -0.41
C ILE A 120 -0.01 -13.22 -0.40
N PRO A 121 -0.21 -14.20 0.51
CA PRO A 121 -1.49 -14.90 0.59
C PRO A 121 -2.65 -13.97 0.95
N LEU A 122 -3.74 -14.05 0.18
CA LEU A 122 -4.94 -13.24 0.37
C LEU A 122 -5.77 -13.70 1.58
N LYS A 123 -5.31 -13.40 2.80
CA LYS A 123 -5.95 -13.84 4.06
C LYS A 123 -7.12 -12.97 4.53
N TRP A 124 -7.28 -11.78 3.94
CA TRP A 124 -8.27 -10.79 4.35
C TRP A 124 -9.56 -10.79 3.52
N SER A 125 -9.63 -11.64 2.48
CA SER A 125 -10.79 -11.79 1.60
C SER A 125 -11.62 -13.05 1.96
N PRO A 126 -12.94 -13.05 1.68
CA PRO A 126 -13.74 -14.29 1.70
C PRO A 126 -13.35 -15.28 0.59
N ARG A 127 -12.66 -14.84 -0.46
CA ARG A 127 -12.23 -15.72 -1.57
C ARG A 127 -10.98 -16.52 -1.17
N LYS A 128 -11.00 -17.82 -1.45
CA LYS A 128 -9.91 -18.74 -1.13
C LYS A 128 -8.93 -18.87 -2.31
N TYR A 129 -7.67 -19.18 -2.01
CA TYR A 129 -6.62 -19.54 -2.99
C TYR A 129 -6.21 -18.43 -3.97
N ARG A 130 -5.83 -17.26 -3.46
CA ARG A 130 -5.22 -16.19 -4.25
C ARG A 130 -4.02 -15.61 -3.53
N SER A 131 -3.05 -15.15 -4.30
CA SER A 131 -1.97 -14.28 -3.81
C SER A 131 -2.12 -12.89 -4.43
N TYR A 132 -1.34 -11.96 -3.93
CA TYR A 132 -1.19 -10.67 -4.56
C TYR A 132 0.21 -10.11 -4.34
N ASP A 133 0.66 -9.32 -5.30
CA ASP A 133 1.83 -8.47 -5.17
C ASP A 133 1.35 -7.09 -4.67
N VAL A 134 2.16 -6.44 -3.84
CA VAL A 134 1.79 -5.15 -3.24
C VAL A 134 2.98 -4.21 -3.18
N LEU A 135 2.79 -3.03 -3.74
CA LEU A 135 3.63 -1.86 -3.50
C LEU A 135 2.94 -0.96 -2.47
N ALA A 136 3.65 -0.59 -1.42
CA ALA A 136 3.20 0.35 -0.40
C ALA A 136 4.13 1.56 -0.39
N LEU A 137 3.55 2.76 -0.51
CA LEU A 137 4.27 4.01 -0.68
C LEU A 137 3.88 4.99 0.44
N PRO A 138 4.85 5.48 1.22
CA PRO A 138 4.56 6.46 2.25
C PRO A 138 4.27 7.83 1.64
N LEU A 139 3.26 8.51 2.18
CA LEU A 139 2.96 9.91 1.92
C LEU A 139 2.98 10.69 3.23
N SER A 140 3.32 11.97 3.15
CA SER A 140 3.38 12.86 4.31
C SER A 140 2.59 14.13 4.04
N SER A 141 1.88 14.67 5.03
CA SER A 141 1.27 16.01 4.95
C SER A 141 2.06 17.09 5.70
N ASN A 142 3.12 16.71 6.42
CA ASN A 142 3.97 17.63 7.18
C ASN A 142 5.46 17.52 6.81
N GLY A 143 5.80 16.69 5.82
CA GLY A 143 7.16 16.43 5.36
C GLY A 143 8.01 15.57 6.31
N VAL A 144 7.47 15.18 7.47
CA VAL A 144 8.20 14.48 8.53
C VAL A 144 7.59 13.10 8.76
N ASP A 145 6.31 13.02 9.08
CA ASP A 145 5.62 11.79 9.45
C ASP A 145 4.91 11.17 8.26
N VAL A 146 4.82 9.84 8.24
CA VAL A 146 3.91 9.15 7.34
C VAL A 146 2.50 9.40 7.84
N THR A 147 1.68 10.10 7.07
CA THR A 147 0.28 10.42 7.42
C THR A 147 -0.72 9.69 6.54
N MET A 148 -0.28 9.21 5.38
CA MET A 148 -1.05 8.33 4.51
C MET A 148 -0.14 7.27 3.90
N ILE A 149 -0.73 6.16 3.48
CA ILE A 149 -0.03 5.13 2.72
C ILE A 149 -0.83 4.83 1.46
N LEU A 150 -0.18 4.98 0.31
CA LEU A 150 -0.73 4.62 -0.99
C LEU A 150 -0.28 3.20 -1.35
N PHE A 151 -1.23 2.35 -1.71
CA PHE A 151 -0.96 0.98 -2.11
C PHE A 151 -1.40 0.75 -3.54
N LEU A 152 -0.66 -0.10 -4.24
CA LEU A 152 -1.06 -0.76 -5.47
C LEU A 152 -1.03 -2.27 -5.22
N LEU A 153 -2.14 -2.95 -5.49
CA LEU A 153 -2.26 -4.40 -5.30
C LEU A 153 -2.56 -5.06 -6.65
N GLU A 154 -1.75 -6.03 -7.04
CA GLU A 154 -1.95 -6.84 -8.24
C GLU A 154 -2.21 -8.29 -7.83
N PHE A 155 -3.42 -8.79 -8.11
CA PHE A 155 -3.79 -10.18 -7.78
C PHE A 155 -3.14 -11.17 -8.75
N THR A 156 -2.62 -12.26 -8.21
CA THR A 156 -2.02 -13.40 -8.92
C THR A 156 -2.85 -14.66 -8.74
#